data_AF-A0A958BH91-F1
#
_entry.id   AF-A0A958BH91-F1
#
_cell.length_a   1.000
_cell.length_b   1.000
_cell.length_c   1.000
_cell.angle_alpha   90.00
_cell.angle_beta   90.00
_cell.angle_gamma   90.00
#
_symmetry.space_group_name_H-M   'P 1'
#
loop_
_entity.id
_entity.type
_entity.pdbx_description
1 polymer ?
#
loop_
_entity_poly.entity_id
_entity_poly.type
_entity_poly.pdbx_seq_one_letter_code
_entity_poly.pdbx_strand_id
1 'polypeptide(L)'
;MNREQAGLVEAYLQRLARGMRGASKDVAREAEREIRAHIEDALGALPAQSPEALMQVLERLGRPEDYGRDMALFMMVDRGYRERSLPHMLRSTAFWALTTVTGAVVVLAFGLLFAAASGLLLLGGLGLRGAAGGAVAWSAGGQLIAGLLALLALPMSARWFVGQYVRHAVPGSQARRADREDWARRTERRILVTAAAGFALSLAAGLASGGFTIQPGEGLVDLLTRLRPSGATPWAWLCGLGLLLLGLAPLIGVAWSALRQGSEPEIDQ
;
A
#
# COMPACT_ATOMS: atom_id res chain seq x y z
N MET A 1 -22.56 -7.90 33.25
CA MET A 1 -22.41 -6.51 32.74
C MET A 1 -23.63 -5.69 33.15
N ASN A 2 -23.44 -4.57 33.84
CA ASN A 2 -24.54 -3.65 34.19
C ASN A 2 -24.99 -2.82 32.95
N ARG A 3 -26.20 -2.24 32.97
CA ARG A 3 -26.75 -1.39 31.89
C ARG A 3 -25.82 -0.24 31.50
N GLU A 4 -25.15 0.37 32.48
CA GLU A 4 -24.19 1.46 32.24
C GLU A 4 -22.99 0.98 31.41
N GLN A 5 -22.37 -0.14 31.80
CA GLN A 5 -21.29 -0.77 31.04
C GLN A 5 -21.74 -1.15 29.62
N ALA A 6 -22.95 -1.70 29.49
CA ALA A 6 -23.52 -2.02 28.18
C ALA A 6 -23.65 -0.77 27.29
N GLY A 7 -24.06 0.36 27.87
CA GLY A 7 -24.14 1.64 27.16
C GLY A 7 -22.77 2.16 26.68
N LEU A 8 -21.73 2.01 27.50
CA LEU A 8 -20.35 2.39 27.13
C LEU A 8 -19.80 1.52 26.00
N VAL A 9 -20.01 0.19 26.09
CA VAL A 9 -19.62 -0.74 25.03
C VAL A 9 -20.34 -0.42 23.73
N GLU A 10 -21.65 -0.19 23.77
CA GLU A 10 -22.43 0.14 22.58
C GLU A 10 -21.98 1.47 21.94
N ALA A 11 -21.72 2.50 22.76
CA ALA A 11 -21.17 3.76 22.27
C ALA A 11 -19.80 3.58 21.60
N TYR A 12 -18.95 2.72 22.16
CA TYR A 12 -17.66 2.35 21.56
C TYR A 12 -17.84 1.64 20.22
N LEU A 13 -18.73 0.64 20.14
CA LEU A 13 -19.01 -0.13 18.93
C LEU A 13 -19.64 0.73 17.82
N GLN A 14 -20.50 1.70 18.17
CA GLN A 14 -21.02 2.65 17.18
C GLN A 14 -19.94 3.55 16.58
N ARG A 15 -18.93 3.95 17.38
CA ARG A 15 -17.75 4.67 16.90
C ARG A 15 -16.86 3.77 16.04
N LEU A 16 -16.66 2.52 16.45
CA LEU A 16 -15.93 1.50 15.71
C LEU A 16 -16.56 1.32 14.32
N ALA A 17 -17.89 1.18 14.25
CA ALA A 17 -18.63 1.06 13.00
C ALA A 17 -18.46 2.27 12.07
N ARG A 18 -18.30 3.49 12.62
CA ARG A 18 -17.97 4.68 11.82
C ARG A 18 -16.58 4.59 11.19
N GLY A 19 -15.59 4.07 11.92
CA GLY A 19 -14.25 3.78 11.39
C GLY A 19 -14.23 2.74 10.27
N MET A 20 -15.21 1.84 10.26
CA MET A 20 -15.36 0.79 9.25
C MET A 20 -16.21 1.21 8.03
N ARG A 21 -16.59 2.49 7.88
CA ARG A 21 -17.37 2.95 6.72
C ARG A 21 -16.62 2.66 5.41
N GLY A 22 -17.20 1.79 4.58
CA GLY A 22 -16.61 1.31 3.32
C GLY A 22 -16.31 -0.19 3.30
N ALA A 23 -16.14 -0.79 4.49
CA ALA A 23 -16.03 -2.23 4.64
C ALA A 23 -17.32 -2.94 4.18
N SER A 24 -17.23 -4.24 3.88
CA SER A 24 -18.44 -5.03 3.62
C SER A 24 -19.25 -5.18 4.91
N LYS A 25 -20.58 -5.30 4.80
CA LYS A 25 -21.46 -5.50 5.96
C LYS A 25 -21.10 -6.75 6.76
N ASP A 26 -20.53 -7.76 6.10
CA ASP A 26 -20.13 -9.01 6.75
C ASP A 26 -18.86 -8.82 7.56
N VAL A 27 -17.86 -8.13 7.01
CA VAL A 27 -16.63 -7.77 7.74
C VAL A 27 -16.95 -6.87 8.94
N ALA A 28 -17.79 -5.86 8.77
CA ALA A 28 -18.16 -4.97 9.87
C ALA A 28 -18.86 -5.72 11.02
N ARG A 29 -19.78 -6.64 10.70
CA ARG A 29 -20.48 -7.47 11.69
C ARG A 29 -19.55 -8.46 12.38
N GLU A 30 -18.61 -9.03 11.63
CA GLU A 30 -17.63 -9.97 12.18
C GLU A 30 -16.64 -9.26 13.10
N ALA A 31 -16.10 -8.11 12.70
CA ALA A 31 -15.25 -7.26 13.54
C ALA A 31 -15.97 -6.80 14.83
N GLU A 32 -17.24 -6.40 14.73
CA GLU A 32 -18.02 -6.01 15.92
C GLU A 32 -18.18 -7.18 16.90
N ARG A 33 -18.50 -8.38 16.40
CA ARG A 33 -18.60 -9.58 17.24
C ARG A 33 -17.28 -9.93 17.90
N GLU A 34 -16.18 -9.88 17.16
CA GLU A 34 -14.84 -10.16 17.67
C GLU A 34 -14.44 -9.17 18.77
N ILE A 35 -14.71 -7.87 18.58
CA ILE A 35 -14.39 -6.85 19.58
C ILE A 35 -15.29 -6.94 20.81
N ARG A 36 -16.57 -7.26 20.62
CA ARG A 36 -17.48 -7.51 21.74
C ARG A 36 -16.98 -8.69 22.58
N ALA A 37 -16.64 -9.81 21.94
CA ALA A 37 -16.08 -10.97 22.62
C ALA A 37 -14.77 -10.63 23.36
N HIS A 38 -13.87 -9.86 22.73
CA HIS A 38 -12.62 -9.46 23.37
C HIS A 38 -12.82 -8.56 24.59
N ILE A 39 -13.79 -7.64 24.55
CA ILE A 39 -14.14 -6.81 25.70
C ILE A 39 -14.72 -7.67 26.84
N GLU A 40 -15.61 -8.60 26.50
CA GLU A 40 -16.23 -9.51 27.47
C GLU A 40 -15.18 -10.42 28.13
N ASP A 41 -14.26 -11.00 27.36
CA ASP A 41 -13.16 -11.83 27.85
C ASP A 41 -12.21 -11.02 28.74
N ALA A 42 -11.82 -9.82 28.31
CA ALA A 42 -10.93 -8.95 29.07
C ALA A 42 -11.56 -8.49 30.40
N LEU A 43 -12.85 -8.18 30.40
CA LEU A 43 -13.61 -7.88 31.61
C LEU A 43 -13.73 -9.10 32.53
N GLY A 44 -13.99 -10.28 31.97
CA GLY A 44 -14.12 -11.53 32.71
C GLY A 44 -12.84 -11.95 33.43
N ALA A 45 -11.68 -11.55 32.91
CA ALA A 45 -10.38 -11.79 33.52
C ALA A 45 -10.05 -10.83 34.68
N LEU A 46 -10.79 -9.74 34.86
CA LEU A 46 -10.54 -8.77 35.92
C LEU A 46 -11.26 -9.16 37.22
N PRO A 47 -10.60 -9.04 38.39
CA PRO A 47 -11.16 -9.50 39.67
C PRO A 47 -12.39 -8.69 40.13
N ALA A 48 -12.54 -7.45 39.66
CA ALA A 48 -13.71 -6.62 39.93
C ALA A 48 -14.25 -6.03 38.62
N GLN A 49 -15.53 -6.29 38.33
CA GLN A 49 -16.21 -5.83 37.12
C GLN A 49 -16.78 -4.41 37.30
N SER A 50 -15.93 -3.43 37.60
CA SER A 50 -16.34 -2.03 37.77
C SER A 50 -16.40 -1.25 36.44
N PRO A 51 -17.10 -0.10 36.38
CA PRO A 51 -17.04 0.79 35.22
C PRO A 51 -15.62 1.26 34.88
N GLU A 52 -14.77 1.48 35.88
CA GLU A 52 -13.37 1.90 35.69
C GLU A 52 -12.54 0.80 35.02
N ALA A 53 -12.76 -0.46 35.41
CA ALA A 53 -12.14 -1.62 34.77
C ALA A 53 -12.49 -1.69 33.28
N LEU A 54 -13.76 -1.44 32.92
CA LEU A 54 -14.17 -1.34 31.51
C LEU A 54 -13.47 -0.20 30.79
N MET A 55 -13.40 0.99 31.39
CA MET A 55 -12.72 2.13 30.78
C MET A 55 -11.25 1.83 30.49
N GLN A 56 -10.54 1.14 31.40
CA GLN A 56 -9.17 0.69 31.17
C GLN A 56 -9.08 -0.31 30.00
N VAL A 57 -10.03 -1.24 29.87
CA VAL A 57 -10.08 -2.18 28.72
C VAL A 57 -10.28 -1.41 27.41
N LEU A 58 -11.23 -0.46 27.36
CA LEU A 58 -11.52 0.34 26.18
C LEU A 58 -10.34 1.27 25.81
N GLU A 59 -9.68 1.86 26.80
CA GLU A 59 -8.50 2.70 26.58
C GLU A 59 -7.33 1.90 26.00
N ARG A 60 -7.14 0.67 26.46
CA ARG A 60 -6.12 -0.26 25.91
C ARG A 60 -6.41 -0.66 24.47
N LEU A 61 -7.69 -0.76 24.08
CA LEU A 61 -8.08 -0.95 22.68
C LEU A 61 -7.78 0.28 21.80
N GLY A 62 -7.76 1.48 22.41
CA GLY A 62 -7.43 2.74 21.76
C GLY A 62 -8.65 3.44 21.15
N ARG A 63 -8.40 4.30 20.16
CA ARG A 63 -9.49 5.06 19.51
C ARG A 63 -10.32 4.12 18.64
N PRO A 64 -11.65 4.02 18.85
CA PRO A 64 -12.48 3.06 18.13
C PRO A 64 -12.49 3.30 16.62
N GLU A 65 -12.40 4.55 16.15
CA GLU A 65 -12.37 4.84 14.71
C GLU A 65 -11.11 4.31 14.03
N ASP A 66 -9.94 4.51 14.64
CA ASP A 66 -8.66 4.03 14.11
C ASP A 66 -8.58 2.51 14.17
N TYR A 67 -8.95 1.93 15.32
CA TYR A 67 -8.97 0.48 15.50
C TYR A 67 -9.92 -0.20 14.51
N GLY A 68 -11.13 0.36 14.32
CA GLY A 68 -12.12 -0.17 13.38
C GLY A 68 -11.61 -0.15 11.94
N ARG A 69 -11.00 0.96 11.51
CA ARG A 69 -10.39 1.05 10.17
C ARG A 69 -9.34 -0.03 9.96
N ASP A 70 -8.42 -0.19 10.92
CA ASP A 70 -7.29 -1.12 10.80
C ASP A 70 -7.77 -2.58 10.84
N MET A 71 -8.75 -2.90 11.71
CA MET A 71 -9.38 -4.22 11.76
C MET A 71 -10.12 -4.55 10.47
N ALA A 72 -10.96 -3.64 9.96
CA ALA A 72 -11.67 -3.85 8.70
C ALA A 72 -10.71 -4.07 7.54
N LEU A 73 -9.60 -3.32 7.50
CA LEU A 73 -8.55 -3.51 6.50
C LEU A 73 -7.96 -4.92 6.57
N PHE A 74 -7.55 -5.34 7.77
CA PHE A 74 -6.98 -6.67 8.02
C PHE A 74 -7.93 -7.77 7.55
N MET A 75 -9.19 -7.72 7.98
CA MET A 75 -10.19 -8.75 7.66
C MET A 75 -10.56 -8.78 6.17
N MET A 76 -10.73 -7.63 5.53
CA MET A 76 -11.01 -7.56 4.09
C MET A 76 -9.88 -8.17 3.26
N VAL A 77 -8.63 -7.92 3.66
CA VAL A 77 -7.49 -8.47 2.96
C VAL A 77 -7.35 -9.97 3.22
N ASP A 78 -7.42 -10.42 4.49
CA ASP A 78 -7.34 -11.86 4.82
C ASP A 78 -8.40 -12.66 4.06
N ARG A 79 -9.62 -12.12 3.98
CA ARG A 79 -10.71 -12.73 3.22
C ARG A 79 -10.44 -12.74 1.71
N GLY A 80 -9.94 -11.63 1.16
CA GLY A 80 -9.50 -11.58 -0.24
C GLY A 80 -8.35 -12.55 -0.57
N TYR A 81 -7.52 -12.89 0.42
CA TYR A 81 -6.49 -13.93 0.26
C TYR A 81 -7.07 -15.32 0.14
N ARG A 82 -8.04 -15.66 1.00
CA ARG A 82 -8.66 -16.99 1.09
C ARG A 82 -9.62 -17.27 -0.05
N GLU A 83 -10.51 -16.33 -0.37
CA GLU A 83 -11.60 -16.56 -1.32
C GLU A 83 -11.17 -16.46 -2.79
N ARG A 84 -9.97 -15.93 -3.09
CA ARG A 84 -9.46 -15.69 -4.46
C ARG A 84 -10.45 -14.97 -5.39
N SER A 85 -11.41 -14.23 -4.83
CA SER A 85 -12.45 -13.55 -5.61
C SER A 85 -11.96 -12.20 -6.09
N LEU A 86 -11.93 -12.02 -7.42
CA LEU A 86 -11.40 -10.81 -8.06
C LEU A 86 -12.16 -9.53 -7.67
N PRO A 87 -13.50 -9.51 -7.58
CA PRO A 87 -14.24 -8.34 -7.10
C PRO A 87 -13.88 -7.95 -5.66
N HIS A 88 -13.61 -8.94 -4.79
CA HIS A 88 -13.25 -8.69 -3.41
C HIS A 88 -11.85 -8.09 -3.29
N MET A 89 -10.89 -8.59 -4.09
CA MET A 89 -9.54 -8.01 -4.17
C MET A 89 -9.56 -6.55 -4.65
N LEU A 90 -10.37 -6.24 -5.67
CA LEU A 90 -10.51 -4.86 -6.14
C LEU A 90 -11.11 -3.97 -5.04
N ARG A 91 -12.15 -4.46 -4.35
CA ARG A 91 -12.78 -3.71 -3.26
C ARG A 91 -11.84 -3.50 -2.07
N SER A 92 -11.07 -4.50 -1.65
CA SER A 92 -10.11 -4.38 -0.56
C SER A 92 -8.95 -3.45 -0.92
N THR A 93 -8.47 -3.50 -2.16
CA THR A 93 -7.45 -2.58 -2.68
C THR A 93 -7.97 -1.14 -2.71
N ALA A 94 -9.19 -0.93 -3.20
CA ALA A 94 -9.81 0.40 -3.23
C ALA A 94 -10.02 0.94 -1.81
N PHE A 95 -10.54 0.11 -0.90
CA PHE A 95 -10.71 0.49 0.50
C PHE A 95 -9.37 0.87 1.15
N TRP A 96 -8.32 0.05 0.97
CA TRP A 96 -6.98 0.35 1.47
C TRP A 96 -6.42 1.66 0.90
N ALA A 97 -6.59 1.89 -0.40
CA ALA A 97 -6.13 3.10 -1.06
C ALA A 97 -6.87 4.36 -0.58
N LEU A 98 -8.16 4.26 -0.31
CA LEU A 98 -8.96 5.39 0.16
C LEU A 98 -8.77 5.67 1.66
N THR A 99 -8.35 4.67 2.44
CA THR A 99 -8.22 4.79 3.90
C THR A 99 -6.80 5.10 4.36
N THR A 100 -5.80 4.91 3.50
CA THR A 100 -4.38 5.11 3.84
C THR A 100 -3.66 5.88 2.74
N VAL A 101 -2.83 6.85 3.13
CA VAL A 101 -1.99 7.61 2.18
C VAL A 101 -1.05 6.67 1.42
N THR A 102 -0.44 5.71 2.13
CA THR A 102 0.43 4.69 1.52
C THR A 102 -0.31 3.88 0.45
N GLY A 103 -1.54 3.44 0.74
CA GLY A 103 -2.35 2.72 -0.23
C GLY A 103 -2.67 3.56 -1.46
N ALA A 104 -3.03 4.83 -1.27
CA ALA A 104 -3.28 5.77 -2.38
C ALA A 104 -2.05 5.91 -3.29
N VAL A 105 -0.88 6.16 -2.70
CA VAL A 105 0.39 6.31 -3.43
C VAL A 105 0.72 5.04 -4.21
N VAL A 106 0.59 3.87 -3.57
CA VAL A 106 0.88 2.57 -4.21
C VAL A 106 -0.07 2.33 -5.38
N VAL A 107 -1.38 2.52 -5.21
CA VAL A 107 -2.36 2.31 -6.29
C VAL A 107 -2.15 3.29 -7.44
N LEU A 108 -1.86 4.56 -7.16
CA LEU A 108 -1.57 5.56 -8.20
C LEU A 108 -0.29 5.21 -8.97
N ALA A 109 0.79 4.85 -8.28
CA ALA A 109 2.04 4.44 -8.91
C ALA A 109 1.84 3.23 -9.82
N PHE A 110 1.15 2.19 -9.33
CA PHE A 110 0.83 1.01 -10.13
C PHE A 110 -0.11 1.31 -11.30
N GLY A 111 -1.11 2.18 -11.10
CA GLY A 111 -2.02 2.63 -12.17
C GLY A 111 -1.29 3.37 -13.28
N LEU A 112 -0.35 4.25 -12.92
CA LEU A 112 0.49 4.97 -13.89
C LEU A 112 1.41 4.03 -14.67
N LEU A 113 2.04 3.08 -13.99
CA LEU A 113 2.85 2.05 -14.64
C LEU A 113 2.03 1.21 -15.61
N PHE A 114 0.83 0.79 -15.19
CA PHE A 114 -0.08 0.01 -16.01
C PHE A 114 -0.50 0.79 -17.26
N ALA A 115 -0.86 2.07 -17.09
CA ALA A 115 -1.24 2.95 -18.20
C ALA A 115 -0.09 3.17 -19.18
N ALA A 116 1.13 3.41 -18.66
CA ALA A 116 2.33 3.54 -19.48
C ALA A 116 2.64 2.26 -20.27
N ALA A 117 2.61 1.10 -19.61
CA ALA A 117 2.84 -0.19 -20.25
C ALA A 117 1.78 -0.50 -21.32
N SER A 118 0.51 -0.26 -21.01
CA SER A 118 -0.60 -0.46 -21.95
C SER A 118 -0.51 0.47 -23.16
N GLY A 119 -0.15 1.74 -22.93
CA GLY A 119 0.12 2.70 -24.00
C GLY A 119 1.20 2.19 -24.94
N LEU A 120 2.35 1.76 -24.39
CA LEU A 120 3.46 1.20 -25.18
C LEU A 120 3.03 -0.01 -26.01
N LEU A 121 2.21 -0.91 -25.47
CA LEU A 121 1.69 -2.08 -26.21
C LEU A 121 0.77 -1.69 -27.35
N LEU A 122 -0.17 -0.78 -27.12
CA LEU A 122 -1.11 -0.32 -28.14
C LEU A 122 -0.37 0.34 -29.30
N LEU A 123 0.65 1.13 -29.00
CA LEU A 123 1.42 1.86 -30.02
C LEU A 123 2.42 0.98 -30.77
N GLY A 124 3.03 0.02 -30.08
CA GLY A 124 3.85 -1.02 -30.71
C GLY A 124 3.02 -1.89 -31.66
N GLY A 125 1.79 -2.24 -31.27
CA GLY A 125 0.84 -2.98 -32.09
C GLY A 125 0.32 -2.20 -33.30
N LEU A 126 0.17 -0.87 -33.19
CA LEU A 126 -0.29 0.02 -34.26
C LEU A 126 0.77 0.33 -35.33
N GLY A 127 1.96 -0.27 -35.25
CA GLY A 127 2.92 -0.21 -36.37
C GLY A 127 3.62 1.13 -36.55
N LEU A 128 3.69 1.99 -35.52
CA LEU A 128 4.51 3.22 -35.49
C LEU A 128 6.04 2.92 -35.44
N ARG A 129 6.48 1.87 -36.14
CA ARG A 129 7.88 1.43 -36.26
C ARG A 129 8.74 2.36 -37.13
N GLY A 130 8.11 3.23 -37.93
CA GLY A 130 8.81 4.01 -38.96
C GLY A 130 9.72 5.14 -38.45
N ALA A 131 9.57 5.60 -37.20
CA ALA A 131 10.28 6.79 -36.72
C ALA A 131 11.44 6.52 -35.73
N ALA A 132 11.50 5.32 -35.13
CA ALA A 132 12.53 4.97 -34.14
C ALA A 132 13.53 4.00 -34.77
N GLY A 133 14.47 4.52 -35.57
CA GLY A 133 15.54 3.73 -36.17
C GLY A 133 16.44 3.11 -35.11
N GLY A 134 16.50 1.77 -35.07
CA GLY A 134 17.49 0.93 -34.38
C GLY A 134 17.58 1.14 -32.86
N ALA A 135 17.18 0.20 -32.01
CA ALA A 135 18.20 -0.76 -31.56
C ALA A 135 17.66 -2.12 -31.11
N VAL A 136 16.37 -2.31 -30.82
CA VAL A 136 15.85 -3.66 -30.52
C VAL A 136 14.44 -3.78 -31.04
N ALA A 137 14.29 -4.24 -32.28
CA ALA A 137 13.00 -4.57 -32.84
C ALA A 137 12.52 -5.90 -32.24
N TRP A 138 11.99 -5.84 -31.02
CA TRP A 138 11.22 -6.96 -30.47
C TRP A 138 10.15 -7.33 -31.50
N SER A 139 10.02 -8.63 -31.81
CA SER A 139 8.92 -9.10 -32.63
C SER A 139 7.60 -8.66 -32.01
N ALA A 140 6.54 -8.48 -32.81
CA ALA A 140 5.21 -8.13 -32.28
C ALA A 140 4.78 -9.13 -31.18
N GLY A 141 5.14 -10.41 -31.35
CA GLY A 141 4.96 -11.45 -30.33
C GLY A 141 5.74 -11.17 -29.05
N GLY A 142 7.02 -10.76 -29.14
CA GLY A 142 7.83 -10.40 -27.97
C GLY A 142 7.26 -9.21 -27.18
N GLN A 143 6.72 -8.20 -27.89
CA GLN A 143 6.06 -7.05 -27.24
C GLN A 143 4.78 -7.47 -26.52
N LEU A 144 3.92 -8.27 -27.17
CA LEU A 144 2.71 -8.80 -26.55
C LEU A 144 3.02 -9.66 -25.32
N ILE A 145 4.03 -10.53 -25.39
CA ILE A 145 4.46 -11.36 -24.26
C ILE A 145 4.97 -10.48 -23.11
N ALA A 146 5.84 -9.51 -23.39
CA ALA A 146 6.34 -8.58 -22.37
C ALA A 146 5.20 -7.78 -21.72
N GLY A 147 4.24 -7.34 -22.52
CA GLY A 147 3.02 -6.68 -22.05
C GLY A 147 2.18 -7.55 -21.13
N LEU A 148 1.88 -8.77 -21.56
CA LEU A 148 1.13 -9.73 -20.75
C LEU A 148 1.86 -10.08 -19.45
N LEU A 149 3.18 -10.26 -19.50
CA LEU A 149 3.99 -10.49 -18.30
C LEU A 149 3.94 -9.29 -17.35
N ALA A 150 4.02 -8.05 -17.85
CA ALA A 150 3.88 -6.85 -17.04
C ALA A 150 2.47 -6.77 -16.42
N LEU A 151 1.42 -7.03 -17.21
CA LEU A 151 0.02 -7.06 -16.77
C LEU A 151 -0.24 -8.13 -15.70
N LEU A 152 0.46 -9.27 -15.74
CA LEU A 152 0.37 -10.35 -14.75
C LEU A 152 1.24 -10.11 -13.51
N ALA A 153 2.44 -9.54 -13.70
CA ALA A 153 3.37 -9.24 -12.60
C ALA A 153 2.81 -8.15 -11.68
N LEU A 154 2.05 -7.20 -12.22
CA LEU A 154 1.48 -6.08 -11.49
C LEU A 154 0.49 -6.51 -10.37
N PRO A 155 -0.56 -7.31 -10.64
CA PRO A 155 -1.45 -7.83 -9.60
C PRO A 155 -0.75 -8.83 -8.67
N MET A 156 0.23 -9.60 -9.15
CA MET A 156 1.02 -10.47 -8.26
C MET A 156 1.87 -9.65 -7.28
N SER A 157 2.46 -8.54 -7.73
CA SER A 157 3.26 -7.64 -6.89
C SER A 157 2.40 -6.89 -5.90
N ALA A 158 1.27 -6.33 -6.36
CA ALA A 158 0.29 -5.67 -5.50
C ALA A 158 -0.27 -6.64 -4.44
N ARG A 159 -0.60 -7.88 -4.85
CA ARG A 159 -0.98 -8.94 -3.93
C ARG A 159 0.17 -9.19 -2.95
N TRP A 160 1.35 -9.61 -3.40
CA TRP A 160 2.49 -9.87 -2.51
C TRP A 160 2.71 -8.74 -1.49
N PHE A 161 2.67 -7.49 -1.93
CA PHE A 161 2.79 -6.30 -1.08
C PHE A 161 1.68 -6.20 -0.02
N VAL A 162 0.42 -6.27 -0.44
CA VAL A 162 -0.74 -6.26 0.46
C VAL A 162 -0.69 -7.43 1.44
N GLY A 163 -0.17 -8.59 1.01
CA GLY A 163 -0.01 -9.78 1.85
C GLY A 163 1.14 -9.68 2.84
N GLN A 164 2.20 -8.94 2.51
CA GLN A 164 3.23 -8.55 3.47
C GLN A 164 2.67 -7.55 4.48
N TYR A 165 1.94 -6.54 4.00
CA TYR A 165 1.30 -5.56 4.86
C TYR A 165 0.38 -6.26 5.87
N VAL A 166 -0.48 -7.17 5.43
CA VAL A 166 -1.49 -7.80 6.31
C VAL A 166 -0.97 -8.91 7.20
N ARG A 167 -0.01 -9.72 6.74
CA ARG A 167 0.68 -10.68 7.64
C ARG A 167 1.41 -9.97 8.78
N HIS A 168 1.71 -8.70 8.63
CA HIS A 168 2.43 -7.93 9.62
C HIS A 168 1.55 -6.90 10.33
N ALA A 169 0.45 -6.42 9.75
CA ALA A 169 -0.53 -5.53 10.37
C ALA A 169 -1.47 -6.23 11.37
N VAL A 170 -1.00 -7.33 12.00
CA VAL A 170 -1.77 -8.06 13.02
C VAL A 170 -2.26 -7.04 14.07
N PRO A 171 -3.58 -6.96 14.31
CA PRO A 171 -4.16 -6.02 15.26
C PRO A 171 -3.46 -6.13 16.61
N GLY A 172 -2.94 -5.01 17.09
CA GLY A 172 -2.02 -4.92 18.22
C GLY A 172 -2.66 -5.12 19.59
N SER A 173 -3.54 -6.11 19.76
CA SER A 173 -4.01 -6.53 21.08
C SER A 173 -2.92 -7.27 21.89
N GLN A 174 -1.80 -7.66 21.26
CA GLN A 174 -0.66 -8.31 21.93
C GLN A 174 0.70 -7.60 21.82
N ALA A 175 0.92 -6.73 20.84
CA ALA A 175 2.21 -6.08 20.65
C ALA A 175 2.35 -4.84 21.56
N ARG A 176 3.38 -4.77 22.40
CA ARG A 176 3.67 -3.58 23.24
C ARG A 176 3.88 -2.36 22.33
N ARG A 177 3.61 -1.15 22.83
CA ARG A 177 3.78 0.11 22.06
C ARG A 177 5.16 0.21 21.35
N ALA A 178 6.23 -0.23 22.02
CA ALA A 178 7.58 -0.30 21.46
C ALA A 178 7.68 -1.24 20.23
N ASP A 179 6.95 -2.35 20.23
CA ASP A 179 6.90 -3.27 19.09
C ASP A 179 6.20 -2.64 17.88
N ARG A 180 5.27 -1.67 18.09
CA ARG A 180 4.58 -0.95 17.00
C ARG A 180 5.51 0.00 16.23
N GLU A 181 6.36 0.75 16.93
CA GLU A 181 7.31 1.67 16.27
C GLU A 181 8.37 0.90 15.48
N ASP A 182 8.92 -0.16 16.07
CA ASP A 182 9.87 -1.04 15.39
C ASP A 182 9.23 -1.82 14.24
N TRP A 183 7.93 -2.09 14.34
CA TRP A 183 7.15 -2.68 13.27
C TRP A 183 6.96 -1.73 12.08
N ALA A 184 6.56 -0.48 12.34
CA ALA A 184 6.35 0.51 11.29
C ALA A 184 7.64 0.75 10.51
N ARG A 185 8.75 0.93 11.23
CA ARG A 185 10.09 1.10 10.64
C ARG A 185 10.53 -0.11 9.80
N ARG A 186 10.27 -1.34 10.25
CA ARG A 186 10.61 -2.56 9.48
C ARG A 186 9.76 -2.71 8.23
N THR A 187 8.47 -2.42 8.32
CA THR A 187 7.54 -2.48 7.18
C THR A 187 7.91 -1.42 6.15
N GLU A 188 8.12 -0.17 6.58
CA GLU A 188 8.61 0.92 5.74
C GLU A 188 9.91 0.53 5.04
N ARG A 189 10.92 0.03 5.77
CA ARG A 189 12.20 -0.39 5.18
C ARG A 189 12.04 -1.47 4.11
N ARG A 190 11.12 -2.42 4.28
CA ARG A 190 10.85 -3.47 3.28
C ARG A 190 10.10 -2.94 2.06
N ILE A 191 9.16 -2.03 2.25
CA ILE A 191 8.49 -1.31 1.17
C ILE A 191 9.53 -0.58 0.33
N LEU A 192 10.41 0.18 0.99
CA LEU A 192 11.52 0.90 0.35
C LEU A 192 12.45 -0.04 -0.40
N VAL A 193 12.87 -1.16 0.19
CA VAL A 193 13.73 -2.16 -0.47
C VAL A 193 13.05 -2.77 -1.69
N THR A 194 11.77 -3.11 -1.60
CA THR A 194 11.02 -3.69 -2.73
C THR A 194 10.85 -2.67 -3.86
N ALA A 195 10.51 -1.43 -3.52
CA ALA A 195 10.41 -0.34 -4.48
C ALA A 195 11.77 -0.05 -5.15
N ALA A 196 12.85 -0.02 -4.37
CA ALA A 196 14.21 0.16 -4.87
C ALA A 196 14.65 -0.99 -5.78
N ALA A 197 14.33 -2.24 -5.44
CA ALA A 197 14.60 -3.40 -6.28
C ALA A 197 13.81 -3.35 -7.60
N GLY A 198 12.52 -3.00 -7.54
CA GLY A 198 11.68 -2.80 -8.72
C GLY A 198 12.24 -1.69 -9.62
N PHE A 199 12.63 -0.56 -9.04
CA PHE A 199 13.29 0.54 -9.75
C PHE A 199 14.60 0.09 -10.40
N ALA A 200 15.48 -0.60 -9.68
CA ALA A 200 16.75 -1.09 -10.20
C ALA A 200 16.56 -2.07 -11.36
N LEU A 201 15.57 -2.97 -11.28
CA LEU A 201 15.19 -3.88 -12.36
C LEU A 201 14.66 -3.13 -13.59
N SER A 202 13.79 -2.13 -13.39
CA SER A 202 13.30 -1.29 -14.48
C SER A 202 14.42 -0.48 -15.14
N LEU A 203 15.35 0.05 -14.35
CA LEU A 203 16.54 0.76 -14.84
C LEU A 203 17.44 -0.18 -15.66
N ALA A 204 17.74 -1.37 -15.14
CA ALA A 204 18.57 -2.36 -15.82
C ALA A 204 17.93 -2.82 -17.15
N ALA A 205 16.61 -3.04 -17.17
CA ALA A 205 15.88 -3.37 -18.41
C ALA A 205 15.92 -2.20 -19.42
N GLY A 206 15.77 -0.96 -18.94
CA GLY A 206 15.92 0.24 -19.77
C GLY A 206 17.32 0.37 -20.39
N LEU A 207 18.36 0.08 -19.62
CA LEU A 207 19.75 0.08 -20.12
C LEU A 207 20.00 -1.05 -21.12
N ALA A 208 19.56 -2.28 -20.79
CA ALA A 208 19.74 -3.45 -21.65
C ALA A 208 18.99 -3.33 -22.99
N SER A 209 17.87 -2.63 -23.01
CA SER A 209 17.10 -2.36 -24.24
C SER A 209 17.66 -1.21 -25.09
N GLY A 210 18.69 -0.51 -24.62
CA GLY A 210 19.24 0.68 -25.27
C GLY A 210 18.36 1.93 -25.12
N GLY A 211 17.33 1.89 -24.25
CA GLY A 211 16.48 3.05 -23.95
C GLY A 211 17.19 4.14 -23.13
N PHE A 212 18.27 3.78 -22.44
CA PHE A 212 19.18 4.70 -21.76
C PHE A 212 20.62 4.42 -22.20
N THR A 213 21.34 5.45 -22.63
CA THR A 213 22.78 5.36 -22.91
C THR A 213 23.54 6.07 -21.79
N ILE A 214 24.35 5.32 -21.05
CA ILE A 214 25.25 5.90 -20.04
C ILE A 214 26.60 6.10 -20.72
N GLN A 215 27.03 7.36 -20.88
CA GLN A 215 28.41 7.63 -21.28
C GLN A 215 29.32 7.47 -20.04
N PRO A 216 30.38 6.65 -20.10
CA PRO A 216 31.29 6.47 -18.97
C PRO A 216 32.00 7.79 -18.65
N GLY A 217 31.87 8.27 -17.41
CA GLY A 217 32.49 9.50 -16.91
C GLY A 217 31.51 10.60 -16.46
N GLU A 218 30.21 10.44 -16.68
CA GLU A 218 29.20 11.41 -16.25
C GLU A 218 28.77 11.21 -14.79
N GLY A 219 28.72 12.29 -14.02
CA GLY A 219 28.20 12.28 -12.65
C GLY A 219 26.68 12.11 -12.60
N LEU A 220 26.13 11.66 -11.45
CA LEU A 220 24.69 11.43 -11.25
C LEU A 220 23.82 12.65 -11.63
N VAL A 221 24.31 13.86 -11.36
CA VAL A 221 23.62 15.11 -11.72
C VAL A 221 23.57 15.28 -13.24
N ASP A 222 24.68 15.00 -13.92
CA ASP A 222 24.76 15.03 -15.39
C ASP A 222 23.85 13.97 -16.02
N LEU A 223 23.79 12.78 -15.42
CA LEU A 223 22.87 11.70 -15.79
C LEU A 223 21.40 12.13 -15.66
N LEU A 224 21.05 12.80 -14.56
CA LEU A 224 19.69 13.33 -14.33
C LEU A 224 19.34 14.50 -15.25
N THR A 225 20.30 15.35 -15.61
CA THR A 225 20.07 16.45 -16.55
C THR A 225 20.13 16.02 -18.02
N ARG A 226 20.82 14.92 -18.36
CA ARG A 226 20.87 14.30 -19.70
C ARG A 226 19.83 13.21 -19.91
N LEU A 227 19.10 12.80 -18.87
CA LEU A 227 17.78 12.19 -19.00
C LEU A 227 16.77 13.12 -19.71
N ARG A 228 17.19 14.32 -20.13
CA ARG A 228 16.54 15.12 -21.17
C ARG A 228 16.59 14.34 -22.49
N PRO A 229 15.46 13.76 -22.92
CA PRO A 229 15.52 12.67 -23.86
C PRO A 229 15.74 13.26 -25.26
N SER A 230 16.97 13.16 -25.78
CA SER A 230 17.40 13.80 -27.02
C SER A 230 16.75 13.12 -28.22
N GLY A 231 15.95 13.86 -28.99
CA GLY A 231 15.17 13.30 -30.11
C GLY A 231 14.00 12.42 -29.68
N ALA A 232 13.63 12.45 -28.40
CA ALA A 232 12.75 11.45 -27.88
C ALA A 232 11.28 11.71 -28.19
N THR A 233 10.68 10.66 -28.74
CA THR A 233 9.25 10.51 -28.80
C THR A 233 8.62 10.78 -27.43
N PRO A 234 7.35 11.26 -27.37
CA PRO A 234 6.59 11.47 -26.13
C PRO A 234 6.68 10.30 -25.11
N TRP A 235 7.05 9.12 -25.59
CA TRP A 235 7.25 7.87 -24.85
C TRP A 235 8.44 7.89 -23.88
N ALA A 236 9.57 8.50 -24.22
CA ALA A 236 10.68 8.57 -23.27
C ALA A 236 10.36 9.54 -22.11
N TRP A 237 9.55 10.57 -22.38
CA TRP A 237 9.02 11.46 -21.36
C TRP A 237 8.07 10.73 -20.41
N LEU A 238 7.15 9.90 -20.93
CA LEU A 238 6.25 9.09 -20.10
C LEU A 238 6.99 8.01 -19.30
N CYS A 239 7.99 7.34 -19.87
CA CYS A 239 8.80 6.36 -19.16
C CYS A 239 9.70 7.02 -18.11
N GLY A 240 10.30 8.17 -18.45
CA GLY A 240 11.08 8.99 -17.52
C GLY A 240 10.23 9.53 -16.37
N LEU A 241 9.02 10.02 -16.66
CA LEU A 241 8.06 10.45 -15.64
C LEU A 241 7.61 9.26 -14.77
N GLY A 242 7.35 8.10 -15.38
CA GLY A 242 7.02 6.87 -14.67
C GLY A 242 8.13 6.44 -13.70
N LEU A 243 9.37 6.38 -14.17
CA LEU A 243 10.56 6.08 -13.34
C LEU A 243 10.80 7.12 -12.27
N LEU A 244 10.62 8.40 -12.58
CA LEU A 244 10.78 9.51 -11.65
C LEU A 244 9.70 9.47 -10.56
N LEU A 245 8.45 9.18 -10.91
CA LEU A 245 7.37 8.97 -9.94
C LEU A 245 7.59 7.70 -9.11
N LEU A 246 8.16 6.65 -9.70
CA LEU A 246 8.51 5.41 -8.99
C LEU A 246 9.66 5.63 -7.99
N GLY A 247 10.63 6.47 -8.34
CA GLY A 247 11.72 6.89 -7.45
C GLY A 247 11.28 7.92 -6.40
N LEU A 248 10.33 8.80 -6.73
CA LEU A 248 9.81 9.81 -5.79
C LEU A 248 8.78 9.25 -4.82
N ALA A 249 7.98 8.24 -5.21
CA ALA A 249 6.98 7.62 -4.34
C ALA A 249 7.54 7.21 -2.95
N PRO A 250 8.69 6.51 -2.85
CA PRO A 250 9.28 6.19 -1.55
C PRO A 250 9.77 7.44 -0.79
N LEU A 251 10.34 8.44 -1.48
CA LEU A 251 10.80 9.69 -0.85
C LEU A 251 9.65 10.53 -0.30
N ILE A 252 8.54 10.62 -1.05
CA ILE A 252 7.30 11.27 -0.63
C ILE A 252 6.71 10.53 0.58
N GLY A 253 6.74 9.20 0.58
CA GLY A 253 6.31 8.38 1.72
C GLY A 253 7.11 8.68 2.99
N VAL A 254 8.45 8.75 2.87
CA VAL A 254 9.35 9.08 3.99
C VAL A 254 9.13 10.51 4.48
N ALA A 255 9.07 11.48 3.57
CA ALA A 255 8.85 12.89 3.92
C ALA A 255 7.50 13.10 4.64
N TRP A 256 6.45 12.43 4.16
CA TRP A 256 5.13 12.46 4.79
C TRP A 256 5.13 11.82 6.19
N SER A 257 5.82 10.67 6.35
CA SER A 257 5.99 10.01 7.64
C SER A 257 6.68 10.92 8.66
N ALA A 258 7.77 11.58 8.26
CA ALA A 258 8.52 12.52 9.10
C ALA A 258 7.69 13.74 9.50
N LEU A 259 6.91 14.31 8.57
CA LEU A 259 6.02 15.44 8.85
C LEU A 259 4.93 15.08 9.86
N ARG A 260 4.43 13.84 9.81
CA ARG A 260 3.38 13.40 10.73
C ARG A 260 3.90 13.16 12.14
N GLN A 261 5.12 12.62 12.29
CA GLN A 261 5.75 12.41 13.60
C GLN A 261 6.02 13.74 14.33
N GLY A 262 6.35 14.81 13.61
CA GLY A 262 6.55 16.14 14.21
C GLY A 262 5.26 16.86 14.64
N SER A 263 4.09 16.30 14.34
CA SER A 263 2.79 16.92 14.63
C SER A 263 2.06 16.32 15.83
N GLU A 264 2.55 15.22 16.40
CA GLU A 264 1.99 14.71 17.66
C GLU A 264 2.57 15.53 18.82
N PRO A 265 1.73 16.27 19.57
CA PRO A 265 2.22 17.04 20.70
C PRO A 265 2.85 16.08 21.70
N GLU A 266 4.07 16.39 22.13
CA GLU A 266 4.78 15.69 23.19
C GLU A 266 3.89 15.76 24.44
N ILE A 267 3.19 14.67 24.74
CA ILE A 267 2.43 14.56 25.98
C ILE A 267 3.47 14.28 27.05
N ASP A 268 3.92 15.33 27.74
CA ASP A 268 4.77 15.22 28.92
C ASP A 268 4.11 14.22 29.90
N GLN A 269 4.81 13.10 30.13
CA GLN A 269 4.43 12.06 31.10
C GLN A 269 4.88 12.43 32.51
#